data_AF-A0A1G6RPE5-F1
#
_entry.id   AF-A0A1G6RPE5-F1
#
_cell.length_a   1.000
_cell.length_b   1.000
_cell.length_c   1.000
_cell.angle_alpha   90.00
_cell.angle_beta   90.00
_cell.angle_gamma   90.00
#
_symmetry.space_group_name_H-M   'P 1'
#
loop_
_entity.id
_entity.type
_entity.pdbx_description
1 polymer ?
#
loop_
_entity_poly.entity_id
_entity_poly.type
_entity_poly.pdbx_seq_one_letter_code
_entity_poly.pdbx_strand_id
1 'polypeptide(L)'
;MERRDASAEAGRTGARSTARAAARWAAALTAAGLALTGCGAGQNAQTSEMKPAIAGVDVNAGSLALRDLQVDFGESGSYPEGGAAPLRVWIANEGDQTVVLEAVTSPDAEAVTLATEVVVADPSESPSDDAPAGGDESASPDETASETPTGDASPTAEATEGDEGSAELLGERVFAIEIKPKSYVRLAPVGGSFLMLEGLKQDVGLGSTVEVVFTFSDGATATAHLPVGQPAVAPSRSYYGDPHEEH
;
A
#
# COMPACT_ATOMS: atom_id res chain seq x y z
N MET A 1 72.69 -22.46 -85.32
CA MET A 1 73.49 -21.92 -84.21
C MET A 1 73.10 -20.47 -84.04
N GLU A 2 72.03 -20.22 -83.30
CA GLU A 2 72.11 -19.68 -81.92
C GLU A 2 72.84 -18.35 -81.89
N ARG A 3 72.11 -17.26 -81.60
CA ARG A 3 72.22 -16.55 -80.32
C ARG A 3 70.89 -15.87 -79.98
N ARG A 4 70.55 -15.97 -78.70
CA ARG A 4 69.44 -15.33 -78.01
C ARG A 4 69.74 -13.84 -77.87
N ASP A 5 68.70 -13.01 -78.03
CA ASP A 5 68.63 -11.72 -77.35
C ASP A 5 67.20 -11.43 -76.91
N ALA A 6 67.14 -10.64 -75.85
CA ALA A 6 66.06 -10.55 -74.87
C ALA A 6 64.81 -9.80 -75.35
N SER A 7 63.68 -10.12 -74.73
CA SER A 7 62.70 -9.09 -74.34
C SER A 7 62.04 -9.51 -73.04
N ALA A 8 62.28 -8.70 -72.02
CA ALA A 8 61.55 -8.71 -70.78
C ALA A 8 60.19 -8.03 -71.01
N GLU A 9 59.09 -8.66 -70.60
CA GLU A 9 57.85 -7.95 -70.35
C GLU A 9 57.39 -8.24 -68.91
N ALA A 10 57.24 -7.15 -68.17
CA ALA A 10 56.98 -7.09 -66.75
C ALA A 10 55.59 -7.61 -66.40
N GLY A 11 55.53 -8.40 -65.32
CA GLY A 11 54.28 -8.83 -64.72
C GLY A 11 53.44 -7.64 -64.24
N ARG A 12 52.22 -7.55 -64.76
CA ARG A 12 51.11 -6.87 -64.07
C ARG A 12 50.19 -7.93 -63.50
N THR A 13 50.35 -8.22 -62.21
CA THR A 13 49.35 -8.97 -61.45
C THR A 13 49.09 -8.24 -60.15
N GLY A 14 48.45 -7.08 -60.29
CA GLY A 14 48.05 -6.22 -59.18
C GLY A 14 46.57 -6.38 -58.82
N ALA A 15 46.34 -6.47 -57.50
CA ALA A 15 45.24 -5.78 -56.83
C ALA A 15 43.80 -6.30 -57.03
N ARG A 16 43.51 -7.58 -56.76
CA ARG A 16 42.10 -8.03 -56.58
C ARG A 16 41.80 -8.78 -55.29
N SER A 17 42.80 -9.29 -54.57
CA SER A 17 42.59 -10.10 -53.37
C SER A 17 42.63 -9.31 -52.05
N THR A 18 43.32 -8.17 -52.00
CA THR A 18 43.51 -7.38 -50.76
C THR A 18 42.32 -6.49 -50.41
N ALA A 19 41.53 -6.06 -51.39
CA ALA A 19 40.36 -5.20 -51.17
C ALA A 19 39.23 -5.90 -50.39
N ARG A 20 39.07 -7.22 -50.56
CA ARG A 20 37.99 -7.99 -49.88
C ARG A 20 38.31 -8.29 -48.42
N ALA A 21 39.60 -8.42 -48.07
CA ALA A 21 40.03 -8.67 -46.70
C ALA A 21 39.93 -7.39 -45.85
N ALA A 22 40.37 -6.25 -46.39
CA ALA A 22 40.28 -4.96 -45.70
C ALA A 22 38.83 -4.54 -45.39
N ALA A 23 37.90 -4.80 -46.31
CA ALA A 23 36.48 -4.49 -46.12
C ALA A 23 35.83 -5.32 -44.99
N ARG A 24 36.26 -6.57 -44.77
CA ARG A 24 35.74 -7.42 -43.70
C ARG A 24 36.25 -7.01 -42.32
N TRP A 25 37.49 -6.55 -42.21
CA TRP A 25 38.04 -6.02 -40.96
C TRP A 25 37.43 -4.68 -40.57
N ALA A 26 37.18 -3.80 -41.54
CA ALA A 26 36.47 -2.55 -41.28
C ALA A 26 35.04 -2.80 -40.76
N ALA A 27 34.28 -3.73 -41.35
CA ALA A 27 32.94 -4.05 -40.89
C ALA A 27 32.89 -4.64 -39.47
N ALA A 28 33.87 -5.48 -39.10
CA ALA A 28 33.95 -6.07 -37.76
C ALA A 28 34.27 -5.04 -36.67
N LEU A 29 35.13 -4.06 -36.95
CA LEU A 29 35.46 -2.99 -36.00
C LEU A 29 34.28 -2.03 -35.79
N THR A 30 33.51 -1.74 -36.84
CA THR A 30 32.30 -0.90 -36.71
C THR A 30 31.20 -1.60 -35.91
N ALA A 31 31.00 -2.91 -36.11
CA ALA A 31 30.02 -3.69 -35.35
C ALA A 31 30.36 -3.81 -33.85
N ALA A 32 31.66 -3.91 -33.51
CA ALA A 32 32.11 -3.95 -32.11
C ALA A 32 31.87 -2.60 -31.38
N GLY A 33 32.04 -1.46 -32.06
CA GLY A 33 31.78 -0.14 -31.46
C GLY A 33 30.31 0.13 -31.14
N LEU A 34 29.39 -0.39 -31.96
CA LEU A 34 27.94 -0.27 -31.77
C LEU A 34 27.41 -1.17 -30.64
N ALA A 35 28.13 -2.22 -30.25
CA ALA A 35 27.72 -3.13 -29.18
C ALA A 35 28.03 -2.60 -27.76
N LEU A 36 28.92 -1.61 -27.62
CA LEU A 36 29.33 -1.08 -26.30
C LEU A 36 28.46 0.07 -25.77
N THR A 37 27.49 0.59 -26.53
CA THR A 37 26.62 1.69 -26.07
C THR A 37 25.35 1.22 -25.34
N GLY A 38 25.22 -0.09 -25.07
CA GLY A 38 23.95 -0.70 -24.68
C GLY A 38 23.73 -1.08 -23.21
N CYS A 39 24.64 -0.81 -22.26
CA CYS A 39 24.53 -1.38 -20.89
C CYS A 39 24.49 -0.35 -19.74
N GLY A 40 24.00 0.87 -19.99
CA GLY A 40 24.03 1.97 -19.00
C GLY A 40 22.70 2.31 -18.30
N ALA A 41 21.56 1.76 -18.73
CA ALA A 41 20.24 2.28 -18.32
C ALA A 41 19.60 1.61 -17.09
N GLY A 42 20.27 0.65 -16.43
CA GLY A 42 19.63 -0.20 -15.41
C GLY A 42 20.14 -0.07 -13.97
N GLN A 43 21.42 0.26 -13.76
CA GLN A 43 22.02 0.14 -12.42
C GLN A 43 21.74 1.35 -11.52
N ASN A 44 21.54 2.55 -12.10
CA ASN A 44 21.18 3.77 -11.39
C ASN A 44 20.09 4.51 -12.18
N ALA A 45 18.85 4.01 -12.11
CA ALA A 45 17.72 4.77 -12.61
C ALA A 45 17.49 5.98 -11.69
N GLN A 46 17.36 7.18 -12.26
CA GLN A 46 16.97 8.39 -11.50
C GLN A 46 15.61 8.23 -10.79
N THR A 47 14.82 7.23 -11.18
CA THR A 47 13.55 6.88 -10.51
C THR A 47 13.74 5.98 -9.28
N SER A 48 14.89 5.31 -9.12
CA SER A 48 15.13 4.45 -7.95
C SER A 48 15.35 5.24 -6.66
N GLU A 49 15.76 6.51 -6.77
CA GLU A 49 15.92 7.42 -5.62
C GLU A 49 14.72 8.35 -5.43
N MET A 50 13.71 8.28 -6.31
CA MET A 50 12.48 9.04 -6.11
C MET A 50 11.73 8.48 -4.92
N LYS A 51 11.71 9.25 -3.82
CA LYS A 51 10.79 9.02 -2.71
C LYS A 51 9.37 9.24 -3.22
N PRO A 52 8.49 8.23 -3.17
CA PRO A 52 7.11 8.39 -3.62
C PRO A 52 6.44 9.53 -2.84
N ALA A 53 5.60 10.32 -3.53
CA ALA A 53 4.79 11.38 -2.94
C ALA A 53 3.56 10.79 -2.21
N ILE A 54 3.79 9.75 -1.41
CA ILE A 54 2.77 9.03 -0.67
C ILE A 54 2.78 9.47 0.79
N ALA A 55 1.61 9.45 1.41
CA ALA A 55 1.51 9.36 2.86
C ALA A 55 1.96 7.93 3.23
N GLY A 56 2.96 7.83 4.10
CA GLY A 56 3.61 6.56 4.45
C GLY A 56 5.12 6.70 4.57
N VAL A 57 5.69 6.11 5.62
CA VAL A 57 7.14 6.04 5.85
C VAL A 57 7.60 4.60 5.79
N ASP A 58 8.78 4.39 5.22
CA ASP A 58 9.43 3.08 5.18
C ASP A 58 10.65 3.09 6.10
N VAL A 59 10.75 2.08 6.98
CA VAL A 59 11.91 1.87 7.87
C VAL A 59 12.32 0.39 7.89
N ASN A 60 13.54 0.11 8.33
CA ASN A 60 14.02 -1.27 8.50
C ASN A 60 14.47 -1.49 9.95
N ALA A 61 14.29 -2.70 10.45
CA ALA A 61 14.79 -3.18 11.74
C ALA A 61 15.46 -4.54 11.53
N GLY A 62 16.78 -4.58 11.40
CA GLY A 62 17.49 -5.84 11.07
C GLY A 62 17.03 -6.41 9.72
N SER A 63 16.48 -7.63 9.73
CA SER A 63 15.88 -8.29 8.56
C SER A 63 14.39 -8.00 8.37
N LEU A 64 13.82 -7.08 9.15
CA LEU A 64 12.43 -6.65 9.02
C LEU A 64 12.35 -5.37 8.19
N ALA A 65 11.40 -5.36 7.26
CA ALA A 65 11.03 -4.23 6.45
C ALA A 65 9.64 -3.75 6.86
N LEU A 66 9.56 -2.56 7.45
CA LEU A 66 8.30 -1.90 7.79
C LEU A 66 7.97 -0.91 6.67
N ARG A 67 6.79 -1.05 6.07
CA ARG A 67 6.36 -0.29 4.89
C ARG A 67 5.01 0.35 5.13
N ASP A 68 4.78 1.47 4.45
CA ASP A 68 3.51 2.21 4.51
C ASP A 68 3.10 2.57 5.96
N LEU A 69 4.10 2.97 6.79
CA LEU A 69 3.85 3.43 8.16
C LEU A 69 3.18 4.80 8.13
N GLN A 70 1.96 4.88 8.63
CA GLN A 70 1.22 6.13 8.76
C GLN A 70 0.14 6.02 9.83
N VAL A 71 -0.30 7.17 10.33
CA VAL A 71 -1.59 7.27 10.99
C VAL A 71 -2.66 7.18 9.89
N ASP A 72 -3.68 6.34 10.05
CA ASP A 72 -4.77 6.24 9.10
C ASP A 72 -5.50 7.60 8.97
N PHE A 73 -6.11 7.89 7.81
CA PHE A 73 -6.79 9.17 7.63
C PHE A 73 -8.06 9.28 8.49
N GLY A 74 -8.73 8.16 8.77
CA GLY A 74 -10.01 8.18 9.51
C GLY A 74 -11.08 8.98 8.77
N GLU A 75 -12.03 9.56 9.50
CA GLU A 75 -13.14 10.33 8.92
C GLU A 75 -12.72 11.73 8.45
N SER A 76 -11.87 12.42 9.23
CA SER A 76 -11.54 13.83 9.03
C SER A 76 -10.08 14.11 8.67
N GLY A 77 -9.18 13.13 8.80
CA GLY A 77 -7.74 13.36 8.70
C GLY A 77 -7.14 14.09 9.91
N SER A 78 -7.88 14.16 11.02
CA SER A 78 -7.43 14.82 12.25
C SER A 78 -7.94 14.10 13.50
N TYR A 79 -7.11 14.09 14.53
CA TYR A 79 -7.34 13.46 15.82
C TYR A 79 -7.01 14.45 16.93
N PRO A 80 -7.93 14.75 17.86
CA PRO A 80 -7.70 15.71 18.91
C PRO A 80 -6.76 15.16 20.00
N GLU A 81 -6.17 16.06 20.79
CA GLU A 81 -5.54 15.71 22.07
C GLU A 81 -6.50 14.88 22.95
N GLY A 82 -5.95 13.86 23.63
CA GLY A 82 -6.68 12.84 24.38
C GLY A 82 -7.38 11.80 23.50
N GLY A 83 -7.46 12.02 22.19
CA GLY A 83 -8.11 11.13 21.23
C GLY A 83 -7.33 9.86 20.93
N ALA A 84 -7.88 9.07 19.99
CA ALA A 84 -7.28 7.83 19.51
C ALA A 84 -7.05 7.89 17.99
N ALA A 85 -5.91 7.36 17.55
CA ALA A 85 -5.49 7.40 16.16
C ALA A 85 -5.07 6.01 15.66
N PRO A 86 -5.78 5.42 14.67
CA PRO A 86 -5.42 4.15 14.10
C PRO A 86 -4.12 4.26 13.29
N LEU A 87 -3.28 3.23 13.36
CA LEU A 87 -2.07 3.11 12.55
C LEU A 87 -2.27 2.11 11.41
N ARG A 88 -1.53 2.33 10.33
CA ARG A 88 -1.37 1.41 9.22
C ARG A 88 0.10 1.05 9.06
N VAL A 89 0.38 -0.25 8.87
CA VAL A 89 1.73 -0.75 8.56
C VAL A 89 1.68 -2.12 7.89
N TRP A 90 2.65 -2.37 7.00
CA TRP A 90 3.03 -3.68 6.53
C TRP A 90 4.40 -4.05 7.10
N ILE A 91 4.50 -5.19 7.76
CA ILE A 91 5.75 -5.67 8.34
C ILE A 91 6.15 -6.96 7.62
N ALA A 92 7.19 -6.88 6.80
CA ALA A 92 7.76 -8.02 6.10
C ALA A 92 8.99 -8.55 6.85
N ASN A 93 9.08 -9.87 6.97
CA ASN A 93 10.26 -10.56 7.50
C ASN A 93 11.05 -11.19 6.36
N GLU A 94 12.16 -10.54 6.02
CA GLU A 94 13.09 -11.00 4.98
C GLU A 94 14.10 -12.03 5.51
N GLY A 95 14.08 -12.31 6.81
CA GLY A 95 14.92 -13.30 7.47
C GLY A 95 14.44 -14.74 7.28
N ASP A 96 15.18 -15.67 7.89
CA ASP A 96 14.92 -17.11 7.80
C ASP A 96 14.32 -17.69 9.10
N GLN A 97 14.11 -16.87 10.12
CA GLN A 97 13.50 -17.26 11.40
C GLN A 97 12.20 -16.47 11.65
N THR A 98 11.26 -17.04 12.41
CA THR A 98 10.07 -16.31 12.87
C THR A 98 10.49 -15.21 13.84
N VAL A 99 9.89 -14.02 13.69
CA VAL A 99 10.08 -12.89 14.60
C VAL A 99 8.72 -12.46 15.16
N VAL A 100 8.65 -12.05 16.42
CA VAL A 100 7.43 -11.57 17.06
C VAL A 100 7.52 -10.06 17.28
N LEU A 101 6.48 -9.32 16.91
CA LEU A 101 6.31 -7.94 17.39
C LEU A 101 5.80 -8.00 18.83
N GLU A 102 6.66 -7.60 19.77
CA GLU A 102 6.42 -7.74 21.21
C GLU A 102 5.82 -6.48 21.82
N ALA A 103 6.19 -5.30 21.29
CA ALA A 103 5.69 -4.04 21.80
C ALA A 103 5.72 -2.95 20.74
N VAL A 104 4.75 -2.04 20.86
CA VAL A 104 4.71 -0.77 20.15
C VAL A 104 4.45 0.32 21.17
N THR A 105 5.22 1.40 21.11
CA THR A 105 5.10 2.53 22.05
C THR A 105 5.21 3.85 21.31
N SER A 106 4.69 4.92 21.90
CA SER A 106 4.82 6.27 21.37
C SER A 106 5.05 7.26 22.51
N PRO A 107 6.02 8.19 22.39
CA PRO A 107 6.14 9.29 23.32
C PRO A 107 5.02 10.33 23.15
N ASP A 108 4.27 10.31 22.05
CA ASP A 108 3.19 11.26 21.73
C ASP A 108 1.79 10.73 22.07
N ALA A 109 1.68 9.51 22.62
CA ALA A 109 0.45 8.90 23.09
C ALA A 109 0.63 8.31 24.50
N GLU A 110 -0.47 8.02 25.19
CA GLU A 110 -0.45 7.34 26.50
C GLU A 110 -0.21 5.84 26.35
N ALA A 111 -0.82 5.22 25.34
CA ALA A 111 -0.69 3.80 25.08
C ALA A 111 -0.81 3.46 23.59
N VAL A 112 -0.40 2.23 23.24
CA VAL A 112 -0.69 1.62 21.95
C VAL A 112 -1.37 0.28 22.20
N THR A 113 -2.53 0.07 21.59
CA THR A 113 -3.32 -1.17 21.72
C THR A 113 -3.45 -1.89 20.39
N LEU A 114 -3.58 -3.21 20.41
CA LEU A 114 -4.01 -3.98 19.25
C LEU A 114 -5.54 -4.03 19.23
N ALA A 115 -6.13 -3.33 18.28
CA ALA A 115 -7.57 -3.33 18.02
C ALA A 115 -7.89 -4.25 16.84
N THR A 116 -9.15 -4.68 16.75
CA THR A 116 -9.69 -5.37 15.57
C THR A 116 -10.94 -4.64 15.12
N GLU A 117 -11.13 -4.52 13.82
CA GLU A 117 -12.39 -4.00 13.26
C GLU A 117 -13.54 -4.91 13.71
N VAL A 118 -14.32 -4.47 14.70
CA VAL A 118 -15.57 -5.12 15.06
C VAL A 118 -16.60 -4.61 14.08
N VAL A 119 -16.82 -5.36 13.00
CA VAL A 119 -18.08 -5.27 12.28
C VAL A 119 -19.13 -5.77 13.26
N VAL A 120 -19.86 -4.85 13.89
CA VAL A 120 -21.10 -5.19 14.58
C VAL A 120 -22.01 -5.70 13.49
N ALA A 121 -22.07 -7.02 13.31
CA ALA A 121 -23.20 -7.62 12.65
C ALA A 121 -24.41 -7.23 13.50
N ASP A 122 -25.32 -6.44 12.96
CA ASP A 122 -26.66 -6.30 13.50
C ASP A 122 -27.14 -7.70 13.93
N PRO A 123 -27.50 -7.95 15.20
CA PRO A 123 -28.06 -9.23 15.60
C PRO A 123 -29.50 -9.30 15.12
N SER A 124 -29.70 -9.40 13.81
CA SER A 124 -31.01 -9.66 13.21
C SER A 124 -30.87 -10.37 11.87
N GLU A 125 -30.17 -11.49 11.82
CA GLU A 125 -30.61 -12.60 10.96
C GLU A 125 -30.50 -13.91 11.75
N SER A 126 -31.67 -14.35 12.23
CA SER A 126 -31.85 -15.71 12.74
C SER A 126 -31.60 -16.70 11.60
N PRO A 127 -30.83 -17.79 11.80
CA PRO A 127 -30.75 -18.85 10.81
C PRO A 127 -32.05 -19.66 10.84
N SER A 128 -32.93 -19.40 9.87
CA SER A 128 -33.96 -20.37 9.50
C SER A 128 -33.32 -21.36 8.54
N ASP A 129 -32.83 -22.47 9.10
CA ASP A 129 -32.64 -23.72 8.38
C ASP A 129 -34.00 -24.24 7.93
N ASP A 130 -34.31 -24.19 6.63
CA ASP A 130 -35.15 -25.20 5.99
C ASP A 130 -34.81 -25.27 4.49
N ALA A 131 -34.50 -26.47 4.02
CA ALA A 131 -34.25 -26.80 2.63
C ALA A 131 -35.01 -28.09 2.30
N PRO A 132 -35.18 -28.47 1.01
CA PRO A 132 -35.85 -27.76 -0.07
C PRO A 132 -37.02 -28.61 -0.64
N ALA A 133 -37.96 -28.00 -1.36
CA ALA A 133 -38.85 -28.69 -2.29
C ALA A 133 -39.39 -27.70 -3.33
N GLY A 134 -39.42 -28.13 -4.59
CA GLY A 134 -39.58 -27.25 -5.75
C GLY A 134 -41.02 -26.97 -6.17
N GLY A 135 -41.14 -26.36 -7.35
CA GLY A 135 -42.40 -26.15 -8.05
C GLY A 135 -42.48 -24.77 -8.69
N ASP A 136 -42.29 -24.73 -10.01
CA ASP A 136 -42.78 -23.65 -10.89
C ASP A 136 -44.20 -23.20 -10.51
N GLU A 137 -44.47 -21.89 -10.60
CA GLU A 137 -45.33 -21.31 -11.65
C GLU A 137 -45.70 -19.85 -11.31
N SER A 138 -45.69 -19.05 -12.38
CA SER A 138 -46.06 -17.65 -12.46
C SER A 138 -47.56 -17.41 -12.21
N ALA A 139 -47.91 -16.43 -11.36
CA ALA A 139 -49.07 -15.57 -11.58
C ALA A 139 -49.01 -14.30 -10.70
N SER A 140 -48.89 -13.14 -11.35
CA SER A 140 -49.50 -11.87 -10.90
C SER A 140 -51.02 -11.98 -11.09
N PRO A 141 -51.89 -11.31 -10.30
CA PRO A 141 -52.08 -9.86 -10.47
C PRO A 141 -52.49 -9.03 -9.22
N ASP A 142 -52.24 -7.72 -9.32
CA ASP A 142 -53.06 -6.54 -8.96
C ASP A 142 -54.02 -6.56 -7.74
N GLU A 143 -53.83 -5.63 -6.80
CA GLU A 143 -54.66 -4.40 -6.62
C GLU A 143 -54.42 -3.74 -5.24
N THR A 144 -54.11 -2.44 -5.31
CA THR A 144 -54.61 -1.34 -4.48
C THR A 144 -55.08 -1.61 -3.03
N ALA A 145 -54.34 -1.10 -2.05
CA ALA A 145 -54.92 -0.48 -0.85
C ALA A 145 -53.96 0.58 -0.28
N SER A 146 -54.32 1.83 -0.52
CA SER A 146 -53.78 3.04 0.09
C SER A 146 -54.38 3.18 1.49
N GLU A 147 -53.57 3.12 2.56
CA GLU A 147 -53.88 3.82 3.83
C GLU A 147 -52.58 4.33 4.49
N THR A 148 -52.43 5.65 4.50
CA THR A 148 -51.58 6.39 5.43
C THR A 148 -52.27 6.43 6.81
N PRO A 149 -51.50 6.26 7.89
CA PRO A 149 -51.76 7.05 9.07
C PRO A 149 -50.52 7.88 9.44
N THR A 150 -50.74 9.19 9.43
CA THR A 150 -49.99 10.16 10.22
C THR A 150 -50.01 9.73 11.69
N GLY A 151 -48.83 9.53 12.27
CA GLY A 151 -48.63 9.22 13.68
C GLY A 151 -47.42 9.95 14.22
N ASP A 152 -47.57 11.26 14.43
CA ASP A 152 -46.69 12.05 15.26
C ASP A 152 -46.90 11.63 16.72
N ALA A 153 -45.90 10.99 17.32
CA ALA A 153 -45.80 10.81 18.76
C ALA A 153 -44.33 10.61 19.13
N SER A 154 -43.69 11.72 19.47
CA SER A 154 -42.49 11.76 20.30
C SER A 154 -42.82 11.29 21.72
N PRO A 155 -42.04 10.38 22.31
CA PRO A 155 -41.82 10.40 23.74
C PRO A 155 -40.37 10.81 24.04
N THR A 156 -40.24 12.00 24.62
CA THR A 156 -39.19 12.32 25.57
C THR A 156 -39.33 11.39 26.78
N ALA A 157 -38.31 10.58 27.04
CA ALA A 157 -37.99 10.01 28.34
C ALA A 157 -36.48 10.17 28.49
N GLU A 158 -36.03 11.28 29.07
CA GLU A 158 -35.60 11.38 30.48
C GLU A 158 -34.68 10.24 30.94
N ALA A 159 -33.50 10.71 31.34
CA ALA A 159 -32.34 9.95 31.77
C ALA A 159 -32.66 8.94 32.87
N THR A 160 -32.17 7.73 32.66
CA THR A 160 -31.80 6.83 33.76
C THR A 160 -30.29 6.81 33.80
N GLU A 161 -29.71 7.49 34.79
CA GLU A 161 -28.36 7.18 35.24
C GLU A 161 -28.36 5.73 35.72
N GLY A 162 -27.63 4.89 35.00
CA GLY A 162 -27.47 3.49 35.28
C GLY A 162 -26.10 3.07 34.81
N ASP A 163 -25.14 3.15 35.74
CA ASP A 163 -23.92 2.33 35.78
C ASP A 163 -23.31 2.05 34.41
N GLU A 164 -22.72 3.08 33.78
CA GLU A 164 -21.76 2.86 32.71
C GLU A 164 -20.52 2.25 33.35
N GLY A 165 -20.57 0.94 33.56
CA GLY A 165 -19.38 0.12 33.50
C GLY A 165 -18.62 0.60 32.28
N SER A 166 -17.44 1.18 32.52
CA SER A 166 -16.53 1.61 31.48
C SER A 166 -16.54 0.56 30.39
N ALA A 167 -16.97 0.94 29.19
CA ALA A 167 -16.72 0.15 28.01
C ALA A 167 -15.20 -0.05 27.97
N GLU A 168 -14.74 -1.20 28.48
CA GLU A 168 -13.34 -1.58 28.42
C GLU A 168 -13.01 -1.59 26.93
N LEU A 169 -12.22 -0.60 26.51
CA LEU A 169 -11.69 -0.52 25.17
C LEU A 169 -11.10 -1.91 24.86
N LEU A 170 -11.70 -2.62 23.91
CA LEU A 170 -11.29 -3.95 23.46
C LEU A 170 -10.01 -3.86 22.62
N GLY A 171 -9.00 -3.19 23.16
CA GLY A 171 -7.65 -3.08 22.64
C GLY A 171 -6.73 -3.82 23.59
N GLU A 172 -6.17 -4.94 23.14
CA GLU A 172 -5.21 -5.67 23.94
C GLU A 172 -3.90 -4.85 24.00
N ARG A 173 -3.48 -4.48 25.22
CA ARG A 173 -2.20 -3.74 25.45
C ARG A 173 -0.98 -4.64 25.38
N VAL A 174 -1.19 -5.95 25.52
CA VAL A 174 -0.13 -6.96 25.55
C VAL A 174 -0.42 -7.95 24.44
N PHE A 175 0.17 -7.72 23.27
CA PHE A 175 -0.01 -8.56 22.09
C PHE A 175 1.31 -9.17 21.65
N ALA A 176 1.23 -10.30 20.96
CA ALA A 176 2.36 -10.97 20.34
C ALA A 176 1.99 -11.33 18.90
N ILE A 177 2.54 -10.60 17.93
CA ILE A 177 2.21 -10.80 16.52
C ILE A 177 3.35 -11.55 15.86
N GLU A 178 3.13 -12.81 15.51
CA GLU A 178 4.12 -13.64 14.82
C GLU A 178 4.26 -13.25 13.34
N ILE A 179 5.51 -13.08 12.90
CA ILE A 179 5.87 -12.76 11.53
C ILE A 179 6.79 -13.87 11.02
N LYS A 180 6.20 -14.81 10.27
CA LYS A 180 6.90 -15.97 9.71
C LYS A 180 8.03 -15.54 8.75
N PRO A 181 9.08 -16.35 8.57
CA PRO A 181 10.16 -16.05 7.64
C PRO A 181 9.64 -15.97 6.20
N LYS A 182 10.20 -15.05 5.41
CA LYS A 182 9.78 -14.76 4.03
C LYS A 182 8.28 -14.46 3.89
N SER A 183 7.67 -13.93 4.94
CA SER A 183 6.25 -13.59 5.02
C SER A 183 6.07 -12.16 5.48
N TYR A 184 4.82 -11.70 5.54
CA TYR A 184 4.47 -10.39 6.04
C TYR A 184 3.17 -10.43 6.83
N VAL A 185 2.98 -9.42 7.68
CA VAL A 185 1.72 -9.12 8.36
C VAL A 185 1.29 -7.72 7.98
N ARG A 186 -0.01 -7.53 7.75
CA ARG A 186 -0.63 -6.23 7.52
C ARG A 186 -1.46 -5.87 8.75
N LEU A 187 -1.18 -4.70 9.33
CA LEU A 187 -1.95 -4.11 10.41
C LEU A 187 -2.58 -2.83 9.90
N ALA A 188 -3.89 -2.82 9.70
CA ALA A 188 -4.61 -1.68 9.15
C ALA A 188 -6.11 -1.75 9.50
N PRO A 189 -6.77 -0.61 9.74
CA PRO A 189 -8.16 -0.60 10.22
C PRO A 189 -9.14 -1.32 9.31
N VAL A 190 -8.95 -1.26 8.00
CA VAL A 190 -9.84 -1.90 7.03
C VAL A 190 -9.42 -3.36 6.83
N GLY A 191 -10.30 -4.28 7.21
CA GLY A 191 -10.20 -5.71 6.89
C GLY A 191 -9.23 -6.49 7.78
N GLY A 192 -9.02 -6.06 9.02
CA GLY A 192 -8.18 -6.81 9.96
C GLY A 192 -7.91 -6.12 11.30
N SER A 193 -6.88 -6.62 11.98
CA SER A 193 -6.34 -6.03 13.20
C SER A 193 -5.44 -4.85 12.88
N PHE A 194 -5.34 -3.90 13.80
CA PHE A 194 -4.53 -2.70 13.64
C PHE A 194 -4.05 -2.18 15.00
N LEU A 195 -3.01 -1.35 14.97
CA LEU A 195 -2.50 -0.70 16.17
C LEU A 195 -3.25 0.62 16.36
N MET A 196 -3.73 0.90 17.57
CA MET A 196 -4.41 2.15 17.93
C MET A 196 -3.53 2.92 18.91
N LEU A 197 -3.19 4.17 18.58
CA LEU A 197 -2.66 5.11 19.57
C LEU A 197 -3.81 5.58 20.45
N GLU A 198 -3.66 5.51 21.77
CA GLU A 198 -4.65 5.98 22.75
C GLU A 198 -4.07 7.15 23.56
N GLY A 199 -4.90 8.17 23.84
CA GLY A 199 -4.49 9.31 24.65
C GLY A 199 -3.41 10.14 23.98
N LEU A 200 -3.68 10.65 22.77
CA LEU A 200 -2.75 11.54 22.07
C LEU A 200 -2.40 12.76 22.95
N LYS A 201 -1.12 13.14 23.01
CA LYS A 201 -0.66 14.26 23.85
C LYS A 201 -0.83 15.63 23.20
N GLN A 202 -1.22 15.67 21.94
CA GLN A 202 -1.46 16.86 21.15
C GLN A 202 -2.39 16.54 19.98
N ASP A 203 -2.94 17.58 19.33
CA ASP A 203 -3.69 17.42 18.09
C ASP A 203 -2.80 16.85 16.97
N VAL A 204 -3.25 15.76 16.35
CA VAL A 204 -2.58 15.11 15.23
C VAL A 204 -3.43 15.31 13.98
N GLY A 205 -2.93 16.10 13.03
CA GLY A 205 -3.59 16.35 11.76
C GLY A 205 -2.63 16.29 10.58
N LEU A 206 -3.13 16.62 9.40
CA LEU A 206 -2.32 16.74 8.19
C LEU A 206 -1.12 17.67 8.41
N GLY A 207 0.08 17.18 8.08
CA GLY A 207 1.33 17.91 8.26
C GLY A 207 2.00 17.70 9.62
N SER A 208 1.30 17.14 10.61
CA SER A 208 1.89 16.64 11.86
C SER A 208 2.46 15.23 11.68
N THR A 209 3.38 14.84 12.56
CA THR A 209 3.93 13.49 12.63
C THR A 209 3.90 12.97 14.06
N VAL A 210 3.61 11.69 14.24
CA VAL A 210 3.66 10.99 15.53
C VAL A 210 4.85 10.04 15.57
N GLU A 211 5.68 10.09 16.60
CA GLU A 211 6.76 9.13 16.79
C GLU A 211 6.22 7.80 17.32
N VAL A 212 6.64 6.69 16.70
CA VAL A 212 6.29 5.33 17.13
C VAL A 212 7.53 4.44 17.11
N VAL A 213 7.68 3.64 18.16
CA VAL A 213 8.78 2.69 18.34
C VAL A 213 8.24 1.27 18.38
N PHE A 214 8.75 0.42 17.49
CA PHE A 214 8.44 -1.00 17.37
C PHE A 214 9.59 -1.82 17.98
N THR A 215 9.26 -2.81 18.80
CA THR A 215 10.22 -3.73 19.44
C THR A 215 9.91 -5.17 19.07
N PHE A 216 10.93 -5.90 18.65
CA PHE A 216 10.82 -7.26 18.14
C PHE A 216 11.60 -8.27 18.98
N SER A 217 11.17 -9.53 18.97
CA SER A 217 11.73 -10.62 19.79
C SER A 217 13.17 -11.01 19.44
N ASP A 218 13.67 -10.60 18.27
CA ASP A 218 15.07 -10.78 17.87
C ASP A 218 15.99 -9.66 18.42
N GLY A 219 15.42 -8.75 19.21
CA GLY A 219 16.10 -7.59 19.78
C GLY A 219 16.17 -6.39 18.84
N ALA A 220 15.60 -6.47 17.65
CA ALA A 220 15.56 -5.35 16.72
C ALA A 220 14.52 -4.30 17.17
N THR A 221 14.81 -3.03 16.87
CA THR A 221 13.90 -1.91 17.12
C THR A 221 13.83 -1.00 15.91
N ALA A 222 12.64 -0.49 15.60
CA ALA A 222 12.44 0.55 14.58
C ALA A 222 11.72 1.76 15.20
N THR A 223 12.29 2.95 14.99
CA THR A 223 11.63 4.23 15.29
C THR A 223 11.18 4.87 13.99
N ALA A 224 9.94 5.35 13.95
CA ALA A 224 9.37 6.02 12.78
C ALA A 224 8.57 7.27 13.20
N HIS A 225 8.55 8.28 12.32
CA HIS A 225 7.72 9.48 12.47
C HIS A 225 6.58 9.40 11.45
N LEU A 226 5.39 9.03 11.92
CA LEU A 226 4.25 8.66 11.11
C LEU A 226 3.45 9.92 10.75
N PRO A 227 3.35 10.29 9.47
CA PRO A 227 2.41 11.32 9.05
C PRO A 227 0.97 10.78 9.10
N VAL A 228 0.00 11.70 9.09
CA VAL A 228 -1.39 11.33 8.79
C VAL A 228 -1.53 10.99 7.31
N GLY A 229 -2.23 9.89 7.05
CA GLY A 229 -2.56 9.35 5.74
C GLY A 229 -3.34 10.33 4.86
N GLN A 230 -3.66 9.88 3.64
CA GLN A 230 -4.59 10.57 2.76
C GLN A 230 -5.92 9.80 2.67
N PRO A 231 -7.04 10.48 2.34
CA PRO A 231 -8.30 9.79 2.15
C PRO A 231 -8.18 8.78 1.03
N ALA A 232 -8.69 7.56 1.25
CA ALA A 232 -8.61 6.46 0.29
C ALA A 232 -9.40 6.75 -1.00
N VAL A 233 -10.38 7.66 -0.93
CA VAL A 233 -11.19 8.11 -2.07
C VAL A 233 -11.01 9.61 -2.24
N ALA A 234 -10.60 10.05 -3.43
CA ALA A 234 -10.58 11.47 -3.74
C ALA A 234 -12.01 12.03 -3.66
N PRO A 235 -12.23 13.20 -3.04
CA PRO A 235 -13.56 13.80 -3.01
C PRO A 235 -14.03 14.00 -4.46
N SER A 236 -15.30 13.68 -4.73
CA SER A 236 -15.89 13.89 -6.05
C SER A 236 -15.74 15.36 -6.41
N ARG A 237 -14.92 15.68 -7.41
CA ARG A 237 -14.88 17.02 -7.99
C ARG A 237 -16.22 17.25 -8.69
N SER A 238 -17.15 17.93 -8.03
CA SER A 238 -18.27 18.55 -8.76
C SER A 238 -17.66 19.62 -9.65
N TYR A 239 -17.53 19.32 -10.94
CA TYR A 239 -17.23 20.34 -11.94
C TYR A 239 -18.36 21.38 -11.81
N TYR A 240 -18.02 22.62 -11.50
CA TYR A 240 -18.97 23.72 -11.62
C TYR A 240 -19.58 23.61 -13.01
N GLY A 241 -20.88 23.36 -13.10
CA GLY A 241 -21.59 23.31 -14.36
C GLY A 241 -21.28 24.59 -15.10
N ASP A 242 -20.68 24.45 -16.29
CA ASP A 242 -20.48 25.53 -17.23
C ASP A 242 -21.83 26.24 -17.43
N PRO A 243 -21.98 27.54 -17.08
CA PRO A 243 -23.15 28.30 -17.48
C PRO A 243 -22.97 28.70 -18.94
N HIS A 244 -23.03 27.73 -19.85
CA HIS A 244 -23.08 28.01 -21.27
C HIS A 244 -24.44 27.59 -21.85
N GLU A 245 -25.13 28.64 -22.31
CA GLU A 245 -26.24 28.67 -23.29
C GLU A 245 -27.63 28.32 -22.70
N GLU A 246 -28.71 29.07 -22.97
CA GLU A 246 -29.07 29.71 -24.24
C GLU A 246 -29.78 31.07 -24.03
N HIS A 247 -29.53 32.01 -24.95
CA HIS A 247 -30.26 33.28 -25.14
C HIS A 247 -31.07 33.23 -26.43
#